data_AF-M1NJH1-F1
#
_entry.id   AF-M1NJH1-F1
#
_cell.length_a   1.000
_cell.length_b   1.000
_cell.length_c   1.000
_cell.angle_alpha   90.00
_cell.angle_beta   90.00
_cell.angle_gamma   90.00
#
_symmetry.space_group_name_H-M   'P 1'
#
loop_
_entity.id
_entity.type
_entity.pdbx_description
1 polymer ?
#
loop_
_entity_poly.entity_id
_entity_poly.type
_entity_poly.pdbx_seq_one_letter_code
_entity_poly.pdbx_strand_id
1 'polypeptide(L)'
;MSQKHEKSDRDIETAHQWLQTAAAELGVDPGLLRPVIKDLLDLTRDVAHGPSRPAAPLTAFLVGLASGGAIPGGTGQEEAVAVIRERIGRVSGLIRENYGTGAAAEK
;
A
#
# COMPACT_ATOMS: atom_id res chain seq x y z
N MET A 1 11.52 -11.35 -25.63
CA MET A 1 10.88 -11.16 -24.31
C MET A 1 11.80 -10.56 -23.23
N SER A 2 13.10 -10.29 -23.49
CA SER A 2 14.06 -9.76 -22.49
C SER A 2 13.82 -8.34 -21.99
N GLN A 3 13.46 -7.38 -22.85
CA GLN A 3 13.47 -5.96 -22.45
C GLN A 3 12.39 -5.58 -21.42
N LYS A 4 11.27 -6.34 -21.37
CA LYS A 4 10.16 -6.05 -20.45
C LYS A 4 10.48 -6.47 -19.00
N HIS A 5 11.20 -7.58 -18.82
CA HIS A 5 11.62 -8.05 -17.48
C HIS A 5 12.70 -7.12 -16.90
N GLU A 6 13.74 -6.81 -17.69
CA GLU A 6 14.83 -5.92 -17.25
C GLU A 6 14.34 -4.52 -16.82
N LYS A 7 13.37 -3.96 -17.56
CA LYS A 7 12.76 -2.68 -17.18
C LYS A 7 11.98 -2.78 -15.86
N SER A 8 11.20 -3.85 -15.67
CA SER A 8 10.41 -4.07 -14.45
C SER A 8 11.29 -4.23 -13.21
N ASP A 9 12.41 -4.93 -13.33
CA ASP A 9 13.35 -5.14 -12.23
C ASP A 9 14.03 -3.82 -11.82
N ARG A 10 14.47 -3.03 -12.81
CA ARG A 10 15.04 -1.69 -12.58
C ARG A 10 14.03 -0.70 -12.00
N ASP A 11 12.78 -0.74 -12.44
CA ASP A 11 11.71 0.11 -11.93
C ASP A 11 11.42 -0.21 -10.45
N ILE A 12 11.42 -1.49 -10.06
CA ILE A 12 11.28 -1.91 -8.66
C ILE A 12 12.49 -1.49 -7.81
N GLU A 13 13.71 -1.64 -8.32
CA GLU A 13 14.92 -1.22 -7.61
C GLU A 13 14.92 0.29 -7.36
N THR A 14 14.54 1.09 -8.36
CA THR A 14 14.39 2.55 -8.25
C THR A 14 13.35 2.91 -7.20
N ALA A 15 12.20 2.22 -7.19
CA ALA A 15 11.15 2.44 -6.20
C ALA A 15 11.62 2.10 -4.78
N HIS A 16 12.33 0.99 -4.60
CA HIS A 16 12.90 0.61 -3.31
C HIS A 16 13.89 1.65 -2.79
N GLN A 17 14.82 2.11 -3.63
CA GLN A 17 15.78 3.15 -3.26
C GLN A 17 15.09 4.45 -2.87
N TRP A 18 14.10 4.90 -3.66
CA TRP A 18 13.31 6.08 -3.34
C TRP A 18 12.59 5.94 -1.99
N LEU A 19 11.96 4.79 -1.73
CA LEU A 19 11.27 4.53 -0.46
C LEU A 19 12.22 4.57 0.74
N GLN A 20 13.45 4.10 0.61
CA GLN A 20 14.46 4.23 1.67
C GLN A 20 14.78 5.71 1.96
N THR A 21 15.02 6.51 0.91
CA THR A 21 15.29 7.95 1.06
C THR A 21 14.12 8.69 1.69
N ALA A 22 12.90 8.45 1.21
CA ALA A 22 11.70 9.09 1.74
C ALA A 22 11.41 8.68 3.19
N ALA A 23 11.61 7.41 3.53
CA ALA A 23 11.45 6.92 4.90
C ALA A 23 12.44 7.59 5.86
N ALA A 24 13.70 7.73 5.44
CA ALA A 24 14.73 8.42 6.23
C ALA A 24 14.39 9.90 6.46
N GLU A 25 13.95 10.62 5.42
CA GLU A 25 13.54 12.03 5.53
C GLU A 25 12.35 12.22 6.50
N LEU A 26 11.41 11.27 6.50
CA LEU A 26 10.22 11.32 7.35
C LEU A 26 10.44 10.71 8.75
N GLY A 27 11.62 10.18 9.05
CA GLY A 27 11.92 9.52 10.32
C GLY A 27 11.11 8.23 10.53
N VAL A 28 10.72 7.55 9.46
CA VAL A 28 9.97 6.28 9.49
C VAL A 28 10.92 5.11 9.31
N ASP A 29 10.77 4.06 10.12
CA ASP A 29 11.52 2.82 9.93
C ASP A 29 11.06 2.10 8.65
N PRO A 30 11.92 1.96 7.62
CA PRO A 30 11.56 1.23 6.40
C PRO A 30 11.30 -0.26 6.64
N GLY A 31 11.72 -0.81 7.79
CA GLY A 31 11.39 -2.17 8.24
C GLY A 31 9.89 -2.38 8.46
N LEU A 32 9.14 -1.33 8.80
CA LEU A 32 7.67 -1.38 8.91
C LEU A 32 6.98 -1.46 7.55
N LEU A 33 7.59 -0.88 6.51
CA LEU A 33 6.99 -0.81 5.18
C LEU A 33 7.12 -2.14 4.44
N ARG A 34 8.31 -2.77 4.48
CA ARG A 34 8.61 -3.99 3.70
C ARG A 34 7.54 -5.10 3.81
N PRO A 35 6.99 -5.43 5.00
CA PRO A 35 6.00 -6.50 5.15
C PRO A 35 4.63 -6.19 4.54
N VAL A 36 4.34 -4.91 4.25
CA VAL A 36 3.01 -4.44 3.82
C VAL A 36 3.01 -3.79 2.43
N ILE A 37 4.17 -3.67 1.76
CA ILE A 37 4.27 -3.08 0.41
C ILE A 37 3.28 -3.73 -0.55
N LYS A 38 3.26 -5.06 -0.64
CA LYS A 38 2.38 -5.78 -1.56
C LYS A 38 0.91 -5.49 -1.26
N ASP A 39 0.54 -5.53 0.02
CA ASP A 39 -0.83 -5.29 0.47
C ASP A 39 -1.31 -3.85 0.11
N LEU A 40 -0.43 -2.85 0.26
CA LEU A 40 -0.70 -1.47 -0.15
C LEU A 40 -0.79 -1.31 -1.67
N LEU A 41 0.07 -1.98 -2.43
CA LEU A 41 0.04 -1.92 -3.90
C LEU A 41 -1.21 -2.61 -4.46
N ASP A 42 -1.66 -3.69 -3.84
CA ASP A 42 -2.92 -4.35 -4.20
C ASP A 42 -4.12 -3.48 -3.81
N LEU A 43 -4.13 -2.87 -2.62
CA LEU A 43 -5.16 -1.90 -2.23
C LEU A 43 -5.25 -0.73 -3.22
N THR A 44 -4.11 -0.11 -3.57
CA THR A 44 -4.11 1.02 -4.51
C THR A 44 -4.57 0.63 -5.90
N ARG A 45 -4.21 -0.58 -6.36
CA ARG A 45 -4.73 -1.18 -7.60
C ARG A 45 -6.24 -1.33 -7.53
N ASP A 46 -6.79 -1.92 -6.47
CA ASP A 46 -8.22 -2.17 -6.33
C ASP A 46 -9.01 -0.86 -6.29
N VAL A 47 -8.53 0.14 -5.54
CA VAL A 47 -9.16 1.48 -5.50
C VAL A 47 -9.15 2.15 -6.88
N ALA A 48 -8.03 2.03 -7.60
CA ALA A 48 -7.87 2.66 -8.91
C ALA A 48 -8.79 2.06 -9.98
N HIS A 49 -9.12 0.77 -9.88
CA HIS A 49 -10.01 0.06 -10.80
C HIS A 49 -11.49 0.08 -10.38
N GLY A 50 -11.78 0.17 -9.08
CA GLY A 50 -13.14 0.27 -8.56
C GLY A 50 -13.59 1.73 -8.41
N PRO A 51 -13.50 2.33 -7.21
CA PRO A 51 -13.99 3.67 -6.92
C PRO A 51 -13.54 4.76 -7.90
N SER A 52 -12.23 4.99 -8.02
CA SER A 52 -11.61 5.90 -8.98
C SER A 52 -10.09 5.98 -8.81
N ARG A 53 -9.38 6.35 -9.89
CA ARG A 53 -7.93 6.56 -9.86
C ARG A 53 -7.47 7.65 -8.86
N PRO A 54 -8.12 8.83 -8.73
CA PRO A 54 -7.74 9.83 -7.73
C PRO A 54 -7.93 9.37 -6.28
N ALA A 55 -8.86 8.45 -6.02
CA ALA A 55 -9.08 7.92 -4.68
C ALA A 55 -7.94 7.00 -4.20
N ALA A 56 -7.13 6.43 -5.09
CA ALA A 56 -6.09 5.48 -4.73
C ALA A 56 -5.02 6.07 -3.77
N PRO A 57 -4.35 7.20 -4.09
CA PRO A 57 -3.40 7.80 -3.15
C PRO A 57 -4.08 8.30 -1.86
N LEU A 58 -5.31 8.83 -1.96
CA LEU A 58 -6.05 9.32 -0.79
C LEU A 58 -6.41 8.18 0.17
N THR A 59 -6.75 7.01 -0.36
CA THR A 59 -7.06 5.82 0.44
C THR A 59 -5.82 5.28 1.13
N ALA A 60 -4.68 5.20 0.42
CA ALA A 60 -3.41 4.80 1.03
C ALA A 60 -3.00 5.75 2.17
N PHE A 61 -3.18 7.06 1.98
CA PHE A 61 -2.93 8.06 3.02
C PHE A 61 -3.84 7.88 4.24
N LEU A 62 -5.14 7.63 4.03
CA LEU A 62 -6.08 7.37 5.14
C LEU A 62 -5.72 6.11 5.92
N VAL A 63 -5.31 5.03 5.25
CA VAL A 63 -4.82 3.81 5.91
C VAL A 63 -3.59 4.12 6.76
N GLY A 64 -2.64 4.89 6.22
CA GLY A 64 -1.44 5.33 6.95
C GLY A 64 -1.78 6.15 8.20
N LEU A 65 -2.63 7.17 8.06
CA LEU A 65 -3.12 8.00 9.17
C LEU A 65 -3.82 7.18 10.25
N ALA A 66 -4.75 6.30 9.86
CA ALA A 66 -5.51 5.47 10.79
C ALA A 66 -4.64 4.43 11.50
N SER A 67 -3.59 3.94 10.84
CA SER A 67 -2.63 3.02 11.45
C SER A 67 -1.73 3.77 12.44
N GLY A 68 -1.20 4.93 12.07
CA GLY A 68 -0.37 5.75 12.94
C GLY A 68 -1.09 6.20 14.22
N GLY A 69 -2.38 6.53 14.12
CA GLY A 69 -3.19 6.86 15.30
C GLY A 69 -3.52 5.66 16.20
N ALA A 70 -3.38 4.42 15.71
CA ALA A 70 -3.73 3.19 16.43
C ALA A 70 -2.51 2.44 17.00
N ILE A 71 -1.29 2.87 16.69
CA ILE A 71 -0.04 2.22 17.10
C ILE A 71 0.62 3.12 18.17
N PRO A 72 0.55 2.76 19.46
CA PRO A 72 1.23 3.50 20.53
C PRO A 72 2.74 3.54 20.36
N GLY A 73 3.40 4.53 20.96
CA GLY A 73 4.86 4.56 21.06
C GLY A 73 5.38 3.32 21.79
N GLY A 74 6.42 2.69 21.23
CA GLY A 74 7.01 1.46 21.79
C GLY A 74 6.33 0.15 21.33
N THR A 75 5.32 0.22 20.47
CA THR A 75 4.74 -0.97 19.83
C THR A 75 5.80 -1.72 19.01
N GLY A 76 5.84 -3.04 19.14
CA GLY A 76 6.78 -3.88 18.38
C GLY A 76 6.47 -3.88 16.88
N GLN A 77 7.48 -4.11 16.04
CA GLN A 77 7.33 -4.10 14.58
C GLN A 77 6.23 -5.06 14.09
N GLU A 78 6.17 -6.28 14.63
CA GLU A 78 5.18 -7.28 14.23
C GLU A 78 3.74 -6.86 14.57
N GLU A 79 3.53 -6.28 15.74
CA GLU A 79 2.23 -5.77 16.17
C GLU A 79 1.80 -4.57 15.33
N ALA A 80 2.71 -3.63 15.06
CA ALA A 80 2.47 -2.51 14.16
C ALA A 80 2.07 -2.98 12.76
N VAL A 81 2.79 -3.97 12.20
CA VAL A 81 2.48 -4.58 10.90
C VAL A 81 1.10 -5.26 10.92
N ALA A 82 0.75 -5.96 12.01
CA ALA A 82 -0.56 -6.59 12.15
C ALA A 82 -1.69 -5.55 12.12
N VAL A 83 -1.54 -4.43 12.84
CA VAL A 83 -2.50 -3.32 12.82
C VAL A 83 -2.64 -2.76 11.40
N ILE A 84 -1.54 -2.49 10.70
CA ILE A 84 -1.56 -1.96 9.33
C ILE A 84 -2.29 -2.92 8.38
N ARG A 85 -1.95 -4.22 8.41
CA ARG A 85 -2.60 -5.24 7.57
C ARG A 85 -4.08 -5.36 7.84
N GLU A 86 -4.45 -5.27 9.11
CA GLU A 86 -5.85 -5.31 9.52
C GLU A 86 -6.63 -4.12 8.91
N ARG A 87 -6.05 -2.91 8.95
CA ARG A 87 -6.67 -1.71 8.33
C ARG A 87 -6.74 -1.82 6.80
N ILE A 88 -5.67 -2.29 6.15
CA ILE A 88 -5.69 -2.57 4.70
C ILE A 88 -6.81 -3.57 4.38
N GLY A 89 -6.92 -4.63 5.18
CA GLY A 89 -7.94 -5.68 5.04
C GLY A 89 -9.36 -5.14 5.13
N ARG A 90 -9.66 -4.26 6.11
CA ARG A 90 -10.97 -3.60 6.23
C ARG A 90 -11.32 -2.81 4.98
N VAL A 91 -10.42 -1.94 4.51
CA VAL A 91 -10.68 -1.09 3.34
C VAL A 91 -10.81 -1.93 2.07
N SER A 92 -9.98 -2.96 1.92
CA SER A 92 -10.09 -3.91 0.80
C SER A 92 -11.42 -4.66 0.82
N GLY A 93 -11.95 -4.98 2.02
CA GLY A 93 -13.29 -5.54 2.19
C GLY A 93 -14.38 -4.62 1.65
N LEU A 94 -14.35 -3.33 2.02
CA LEU A 94 -15.28 -2.32 1.52
C LEU A 94 -15.24 -2.21 -0.01
N ILE A 95 -14.06 -2.26 -0.62
CA ILE A 95 -13.94 -2.19 -2.08
C ILE A 95 -14.59 -3.41 -2.73
N ARG A 96 -14.31 -4.62 -2.23
CA ARG A 96 -14.89 -5.86 -2.76
C ARG A 96 -16.42 -5.89 -2.61
N GLU A 97 -16.94 -5.41 -1.49
CA GLU A 97 -18.38 -5.34 -1.22
C GLU A 97 -19.11 -4.35 -2.14
N ASN A 98 -18.49 -3.23 -2.50
CA ASN A 98 -19.14 -2.14 -3.23
C ASN A 98 -18.82 -2.11 -4.74
N TYR A 99 -17.69 -2.70 -5.16
CA TYR A 99 -17.18 -2.64 -6.54
C TYR A 99 -16.79 -4.02 -7.11
N GLY A 100 -16.98 -5.10 -6.33
CA GLY A 100 -16.65 -6.46 -6.74
C GLY A 100 -15.15 -6.78 -6.75
N THR A 101 -14.79 -8.04 -7.01
CA THR A 101 -13.40 -8.51 -7.13
C THR A 101 -12.76 -8.19 -8.49
N GLY A 102 -13.41 -7.39 -9.34
CA GLY A 102 -12.91 -7.03 -10.67
C GLY A 102 -13.89 -6.33 -11.62
N ALA A 103 -14.87 -5.54 -11.15
CA ALA A 103 -15.88 -4.92 -12.02
C ALA A 103 -15.77 -3.38 -12.00
N ALA A 104 -15.59 -2.66 -13.10
CA ALA A 104 -15.93 -3.01 -14.47
C ALA A 104 -14.74 -2.83 -15.43
N ALA A 105 -14.38 -3.94 -16.09
CA ALA A 105 -13.88 -3.92 -17.45
C ALA A 105 -14.83 -3.11 -18.36
N GLU A 106 -14.23 -2.32 -19.25
CA GLU A 106 -14.83 -1.73 -20.46
C GLU A 106 -16.07 -0.81 -20.29
N LYS A 107 -15.83 0.48 -20.54
CA LYS A 107 -16.60 1.22 -21.55
C LYS A 107 -15.64 1.78 -22.59
#